data_AF-A0AAJ6DBQ9-F1
#
_entry.id   AF-A0AAJ6DBQ9-F1
#
_cell.length_a   1.000
_cell.length_b   1.000
_cell.length_c   1.000
_cell.angle_alpha   90.00
_cell.angle_beta   90.00
_cell.angle_gamma   90.00
#
_symmetry.space_group_name_H-M   'P 1'
#
loop_
_entity.id
_entity.type
_entity.pdbx_description
1 polymer ?
#
loop_
_entity_poly.entity_id
_entity_poly.type
_entity_poly.pdbx_seq_one_letter_code
_entity_poly.pdbx_strand_id
1 'polypeptide(L)'
;MFANFSLKLTACDWVLLEGKSGIGKSTLLRTLAGLWQHYQGDIRLQARSFLFLPQKPYLAEDSLRAVLSYPDEPLNDDVRLQCLLKQVGLSHLADSLNEVQEWQKRLSGGEQQRISIARALLHRPDILFLDEATNQLDDESACYLMKQLQKELNNSICIAISHQEVVQSLFRSRCLILP
;
A
#
# COMPACT_ATOMS: atom_id res chain seq x y z
N MET A 1 11.12 4.73 -21.73
CA MET A 1 12.22 4.95 -20.76
C MET A 1 12.19 6.44 -20.50
N PHE A 2 11.92 6.87 -19.27
CA PHE A 2 11.71 8.28 -18.94
C PHE A 2 13.01 9.02 -18.74
N ALA A 3 13.03 10.29 -19.14
CA ALA A 3 14.16 11.18 -18.91
C ALA A 3 13.74 12.35 -17.98
N ASN A 4 14.67 12.82 -17.16
CA ASN A 4 14.56 14.09 -16.41
C ASN A 4 13.39 14.17 -15.40
N PHE A 5 13.10 13.09 -14.68
CA PHE A 5 12.17 13.12 -13.55
C PHE A 5 12.85 13.70 -12.29
N SER A 6 12.22 14.70 -11.67
CA SER A 6 12.66 15.25 -10.37
C SER A 6 11.46 15.38 -9.45
N LEU A 7 11.59 14.83 -8.24
CA LEU A 7 10.55 14.88 -7.22
C LEU A 7 11.21 15.11 -5.85
N LYS A 8 10.66 16.04 -5.08
CA LYS A 8 11.07 16.29 -3.70
C LYS A 8 9.81 16.23 -2.82
N LEU A 9 9.81 15.30 -1.88
CA LEU A 9 8.71 15.10 -0.92
C LEU A 9 9.22 15.31 0.51
N THR A 10 8.30 15.66 1.38
CA THR A 10 8.47 15.88 2.81
C THR A 10 7.38 15.13 3.58
N ALA A 11 7.54 14.98 4.89
CA ALA A 11 6.53 14.34 5.73
C ALA A 11 5.13 14.93 5.46
N CYS A 12 4.10 14.06 5.52
CA CYS A 12 2.71 14.38 5.19
C CYS A 12 2.39 14.53 3.69
N ASP A 13 3.38 14.44 2.78
CA ASP A 13 3.10 14.51 1.34
C ASP A 13 2.46 13.24 0.82
N TRP A 14 1.23 13.38 0.31
CA TRP A 14 0.48 12.34 -0.40
C TRP A 14 0.35 12.69 -1.86
N VAL A 15 1.10 11.99 -2.72
CA VAL A 15 1.24 12.29 -4.13
C VAL A 15 0.71 11.16 -5.00
N LEU A 16 -0.12 11.52 -5.98
CA LEU A 16 -0.55 10.63 -7.04
C LEU A 16 0.39 10.74 -8.25
N LEU A 17 0.93 9.61 -8.71
CA LEU A 17 1.66 9.52 -9.97
C LEU A 17 0.67 9.35 -11.13
N GLU A 18 0.66 10.34 -12.02
CA GLU A 18 -0.22 10.38 -13.19
C GLU A 18 0.56 10.16 -14.48
N GLY A 19 -0.09 9.59 -15.48
CA GLY A 19 0.51 9.35 -16.79
C GLY A 19 -0.22 8.27 -17.56
N LYS A 20 0.01 8.22 -18.87
CA LYS A 20 -0.63 7.24 -19.77
C LYS A 20 -0.38 5.79 -19.30
N SER A 21 -1.27 4.88 -19.65
CA SER A 21 -1.02 3.45 -19.40
C SER A 21 0.23 2.99 -20.19
N GLY A 22 0.98 2.05 -19.65
CA GLY A 22 2.21 1.52 -20.27
C GLY A 22 3.41 2.48 -20.27
N ILE A 23 3.26 3.69 -19.73
CA ILE A 23 4.35 4.66 -19.72
C ILE A 23 5.50 4.18 -18.81
N GLY A 24 5.18 3.52 -17.69
CA GLY A 24 6.14 2.92 -16.75
C GLY A 24 6.00 3.40 -15.31
N LYS A 25 4.79 3.82 -14.89
CA LYS A 25 4.50 4.30 -13.52
C LYS A 25 4.91 3.30 -12.44
N SER A 26 4.49 2.04 -12.59
CA SER A 26 4.84 0.97 -11.63
C SER A 26 6.35 0.69 -11.62
N THR A 27 7.04 0.83 -12.77
CA THR A 27 8.51 0.72 -12.83
C THR A 27 9.18 1.86 -12.06
N LEU A 28 8.71 3.09 -12.24
CA LEU A 28 9.19 4.25 -11.46
C LEU A 28 8.94 4.04 -9.97
N LEU A 29 7.73 3.64 -9.58
CA LEU A 29 7.37 3.41 -8.18
C LEU A 29 8.25 2.33 -7.54
N ARG A 30 8.51 1.22 -8.24
CA ARG A 30 9.43 0.16 -7.79
C ARG A 30 10.88 0.63 -7.71
N THR A 31 11.31 1.49 -8.63
CA THR A 31 12.65 2.12 -8.59
C THR A 31 12.77 3.02 -7.37
N LEU A 32 11.77 3.86 -7.09
CA LEU A 32 11.71 4.72 -5.90
C LEU A 32 11.68 3.91 -4.61
N ALA A 33 11.05 2.73 -4.60
CA ALA A 33 11.05 1.81 -3.47
C ALA A 33 12.35 0.98 -3.34
N GLY A 34 13.34 1.19 -4.20
CA GLY A 34 14.61 0.46 -4.17
C GLY A 34 14.53 -0.98 -4.72
N LEU A 35 13.40 -1.38 -5.29
CA LEU A 35 13.16 -2.72 -5.84
C LEU A 35 13.71 -2.91 -7.26
N TRP A 36 14.12 -1.82 -7.93
CA TRP A 36 14.69 -1.85 -9.28
C TRP A 36 15.97 -1.02 -9.34
N GLN A 37 17.09 -1.66 -9.69
CA GLN A 37 18.42 -1.02 -9.65
C GLN A 37 18.88 -0.42 -10.98
N HIS A 38 18.19 -0.70 -12.09
CA HIS A 38 18.54 -0.13 -13.40
C HIS A 38 17.92 1.26 -13.59
N TYR A 39 18.60 2.29 -13.08
CA TYR A 39 18.26 3.70 -13.32
C TYR A 39 19.53 4.57 -13.38
N GLN A 40 19.39 5.79 -13.89
CA GLN A 40 20.42 6.84 -13.85
C GLN A 40 19.91 8.03 -13.04
N GLY A 41 20.78 8.66 -12.27
CA GLY A 41 20.45 9.76 -11.36
C GLY A 41 20.62 9.38 -9.88
N ASP A 42 20.09 10.21 -8.98
CA ASP A 42 20.25 10.06 -7.53
C ASP A 42 18.88 9.96 -6.84
N ILE A 43 18.69 8.90 -6.05
CA ILE A 43 17.53 8.73 -5.16
C ILE A 43 18.04 8.79 -3.72
N ARG A 44 17.54 9.75 -2.93
CA ARG A 44 17.89 9.91 -1.52
C ARG A 44 16.64 9.77 -0.66
N LEU A 45 16.55 8.67 0.08
CA LEU A 45 15.46 8.40 1.02
C LEU A 45 15.98 8.55 2.44
N GLN A 46 15.42 9.51 3.18
CA GLN A 46 15.70 9.69 4.62
C GLN A 46 14.53 9.14 5.43
N ALA A 47 14.38 7.82 5.45
CA ALA A 47 13.31 7.12 6.14
C ALA A 47 13.87 5.90 6.87
N ARG A 48 13.30 5.57 8.03
CA ARG A 48 13.65 4.37 8.82
C ARG A 48 12.90 3.16 8.33
N SER A 49 11.67 3.35 7.85
CA SER A 49 10.81 2.27 7.42
C SER A 49 10.02 2.66 6.17
N PHE A 50 9.83 1.68 5.28
CA PHE A 50 9.04 1.85 4.08
C PHE A 50 8.24 0.58 3.81
N LEU A 51 7.08 0.72 3.17
CA LEU A 51 6.24 -0.40 2.79
C LEU A 51 5.74 -0.21 1.36
N PHE A 52 5.86 -1.28 0.57
CA PHE A 52 5.35 -1.31 -0.80
C PHE A 52 4.14 -2.22 -0.89
N LEU A 53 2.98 -1.67 -1.26
CA LEU A 53 1.76 -2.43 -1.52
C LEU A 53 1.59 -2.61 -3.05
N PRO A 54 1.88 -3.81 -3.58
CA PRO A 54 1.68 -4.11 -4.99
C PRO A 54 0.19 -4.26 -5.34
N GLN A 55 -0.12 -4.15 -6.64
CA GLN A 55 -1.46 -4.41 -7.19
C GLN A 55 -1.98 -5.80 -6.83
N LYS A 56 -1.08 -6.80 -6.87
CA LYS A 56 -1.31 -8.17 -6.45
C LYS A 56 -0.50 -8.46 -5.18
N PRO A 57 -1.13 -8.42 -4.00
CA PRO A 57 -0.49 -8.78 -2.75
C PRO A 57 0.07 -10.20 -2.76
N TYR A 58 1.18 -10.37 -2.03
CA TYR A 58 1.66 -11.69 -1.63
C TYR A 58 1.23 -11.98 -0.19
N LEU A 59 0.55 -13.10 0.00
CA LEU A 59 0.21 -13.66 1.31
C LEU A 59 0.91 -15.03 1.43
N ALA A 60 1.77 -15.17 2.44
CA ALA A 60 2.45 -16.43 2.72
C ALA A 60 1.46 -17.48 3.28
N GLU A 61 1.83 -18.75 3.17
CA GLU A 61 1.19 -19.83 3.92
C GLU A 61 1.68 -19.75 5.38
N ASP A 62 0.89 -19.11 6.23
CA ASP A 62 1.22 -18.85 7.63
C ASP A 62 -0.05 -18.57 8.43
N SER A 63 0.07 -18.34 9.73
CA SER A 63 -0.98 -17.77 10.57
C SER A 63 -1.46 -16.42 10.02
N LEU A 64 -2.76 -16.14 10.11
CA LEU A 64 -3.28 -14.83 9.71
C LEU A 64 -2.60 -13.68 10.47
N ARG A 65 -2.20 -13.90 11.73
CA ARG A 65 -1.38 -12.97 12.52
C ARG A 65 -0.06 -12.63 11.83
N ALA A 66 0.70 -13.65 11.43
CA ALA A 66 1.96 -13.44 10.72
C ALA A 66 1.73 -12.75 9.38
N VAL A 67 0.70 -13.16 8.64
CA VAL A 67 0.31 -12.52 7.38
C VAL A 67 -0.02 -11.04 7.58
N LEU A 68 -0.73 -10.65 8.65
CA LEU A 68 -1.07 -9.26 8.97
C LEU A 68 0.14 -8.44 9.46
N SER A 69 1.08 -9.08 10.14
CA SER A 69 2.25 -8.41 10.76
C SER A 69 3.42 -8.27 9.80
N TYR A 70 3.48 -9.09 8.74
CA TYR A 70 4.52 -9.02 7.72
C TYR A 70 4.71 -7.58 7.19
N PRO A 71 5.95 -7.06 7.13
CA PRO A 71 7.23 -7.78 7.26
C PRO A 71 7.79 -7.94 8.69
N ASP A 72 7.11 -7.42 9.71
CA ASP A 72 7.54 -7.50 11.10
C ASP A 72 7.21 -8.84 11.75
N GLU A 73 7.72 -9.06 12.97
CA GLU A 73 7.35 -10.20 13.78
C GLU A 73 5.84 -10.20 14.10
N PRO A 74 5.21 -11.39 14.20
CA PRO A 74 3.79 -11.51 14.53
C PRO A 74 3.41 -10.75 15.81
N LEU A 75 2.55 -9.75 15.69
CA LEU A 75 2.10 -8.94 16.82
C LEU A 75 1.29 -9.81 17.79
N ASN A 76 1.71 -9.92 19.05
CA ASN A 76 0.98 -10.65 20.09
C ASN A 76 -0.10 -9.80 20.78
N ASP A 77 -1.07 -9.30 20.01
CA ASP A 77 -2.19 -8.49 20.50
C ASP A 77 -3.46 -8.77 19.67
N ASP A 78 -4.26 -9.72 20.14
CA ASP A 78 -5.46 -10.19 19.44
C ASP A 78 -6.51 -9.09 19.33
N VAL A 79 -6.69 -8.30 20.38
CA VAL A 79 -7.67 -7.20 20.41
C VAL A 79 -7.34 -6.19 19.31
N ARG A 80 -6.06 -5.81 19.19
CA ARG A 80 -5.62 -4.88 18.14
C ARG A 80 -5.78 -5.46 16.74
N LEU A 81 -5.44 -6.73 16.53
CA LEU A 81 -5.59 -7.38 15.22
C LEU A 81 -7.06 -7.56 14.81
N GLN A 82 -7.93 -7.93 15.75
CA GLN A 82 -9.37 -8.02 15.49
C GLN A 82 -9.99 -6.66 15.20
N CYS A 83 -9.59 -5.62 15.92
CA CYS A 83 -10.01 -4.24 15.63
C CYS A 83 -9.54 -3.80 14.23
N LEU A 84 -8.31 -4.13 13.86
CA LEU A 84 -7.75 -3.85 12.54
C LEU A 84 -8.53 -4.57 11.43
N LEU A 85 -8.80 -5.87 11.59
CA LEU A 85 -9.60 -6.64 10.65
C LEU A 85 -11.00 -6.04 10.48
N LYS A 86 -11.66 -5.66 11.58
CA LYS A 86 -12.94 -4.96 11.53
C LYS A 86 -12.83 -3.63 10.80
N GLN A 87 -11.78 -2.83 11.06
CA GLN A 87 -11.55 -1.54 10.41
C GLN A 87 -11.44 -1.66 8.89
N VAL A 88 -10.84 -2.74 8.39
CA VAL A 88 -10.70 -2.98 6.94
C VAL A 88 -11.85 -3.78 6.31
N GLY A 89 -12.88 -4.14 7.08
CA GLY A 89 -14.06 -4.89 6.61
C GLY A 89 -13.86 -6.41 6.54
N LEU A 90 -12.91 -6.96 7.28
CA LEU A 90 -12.57 -8.38 7.36
C LEU A 90 -12.90 -8.99 8.73
N SER A 91 -13.95 -8.50 9.40
CA SER A 91 -14.34 -8.99 10.73
C SER A 91 -14.65 -10.49 10.79
N HIS A 92 -15.03 -11.10 9.66
CA HIS A 92 -15.29 -12.53 9.57
C HIS A 92 -14.03 -13.40 9.74
N LEU A 93 -12.82 -12.81 9.66
CA LEU A 93 -11.54 -13.48 9.90
C LEU A 93 -11.01 -13.30 11.33
N ALA A 94 -11.74 -12.58 12.19
CA ALA A 94 -11.28 -12.19 13.53
C ALA A 94 -10.96 -13.39 14.45
N ASP A 95 -11.63 -14.52 14.24
CA ASP A 95 -11.42 -15.74 15.03
C ASP A 95 -10.33 -16.66 14.44
N SER A 96 -9.85 -16.37 13.23
CA SER A 96 -8.87 -17.19 12.50
C SER A 96 -7.43 -16.68 12.62
N LEU A 97 -7.13 -15.80 13.59
CA LEU A 97 -5.80 -15.17 13.73
C LEU A 97 -4.64 -16.17 13.77
N ASN A 98 -4.85 -17.31 14.44
CA ASN A 98 -3.82 -18.33 14.64
C ASN A 98 -3.95 -19.51 13.65
N GLU A 99 -4.91 -19.48 12.72
CA GLU A 99 -5.05 -20.51 11.70
C GLU A 99 -3.95 -20.38 10.65
N VAL A 100 -3.18 -21.44 10.43
CA VAL A 100 -2.17 -21.53 9.36
C VAL A 100 -2.84 -22.03 8.09
N GLN A 101 -2.83 -21.22 7.02
CA GLN A 101 -3.51 -21.54 5.77
C GLN A 101 -2.82 -20.89 4.56
N GLU A 102 -3.14 -21.40 3.36
CA GLU A 102 -2.83 -20.76 2.09
C GLU A 102 -3.77 -19.57 1.80
N TRP A 103 -3.63 -18.48 2.57
CA TRP A 103 -4.51 -17.29 2.49
C TRP A 103 -4.61 -16.71 1.08
N GLN A 104 -3.53 -16.77 0.31
CA GLN A 104 -3.49 -16.34 -1.10
C GLN A 104 -4.52 -17.05 -1.98
N LYS A 105 -4.83 -18.32 -1.69
CA LYS A 105 -5.82 -19.12 -2.43
C LYS A 105 -7.23 -18.99 -1.83
N ARG A 106 -7.32 -18.82 -0.51
CA ARG A 106 -8.59 -18.75 0.21
C ARG A 106 -9.32 -17.43 0.04
N LEU A 107 -8.58 -16.31 0.08
CA LEU A 107 -9.16 -14.98 0.05
C LEU A 107 -9.42 -14.51 -1.37
N SER A 108 -10.53 -13.82 -1.58
CA SER A 108 -10.77 -13.06 -2.82
C SER A 108 -9.71 -11.97 -2.98
N GLY A 109 -9.44 -11.52 -4.20
CA GLY A 109 -8.39 -10.53 -4.40
C GLY A 109 -8.69 -9.15 -3.79
N GLY A 110 -9.97 -8.79 -3.60
CA GLY A 110 -10.35 -7.62 -2.79
C GLY A 110 -10.00 -7.80 -1.30
N GLU A 111 -10.23 -8.99 -0.73
CA GLU A 111 -9.81 -9.29 0.65
C GLU A 111 -8.29 -9.30 0.79
N GLN A 112 -7.55 -9.81 -0.21
CA GLN A 112 -6.08 -9.74 -0.23
C GLN A 112 -5.57 -8.28 -0.21
N GLN A 113 -6.23 -7.37 -0.94
CA GLN A 113 -5.91 -5.94 -0.90
C GLN A 113 -6.26 -5.31 0.45
N ARG A 114 -7.39 -5.69 1.07
CA ARG A 114 -7.73 -5.27 2.44
C ARG A 114 -6.70 -5.73 3.47
N ILE A 115 -6.15 -6.95 3.34
CA ILE A 115 -5.02 -7.42 4.17
C ILE A 115 -3.78 -6.56 3.95
N SER A 116 -3.46 -6.19 2.71
CA SER A 116 -2.32 -5.30 2.42
C SER A 116 -2.49 -3.91 3.03
N ILE A 117 -3.70 -3.36 2.99
CA ILE A 117 -4.04 -2.09 3.64
C ILE A 117 -3.95 -2.22 5.16
N ALA A 118 -4.40 -3.35 5.72
CA ALA A 118 -4.27 -3.65 7.14
C ALA A 118 -2.80 -3.66 7.58
N ARG A 119 -1.89 -4.26 6.78
CA ARG A 119 -0.44 -4.21 7.03
C ARG A 119 0.08 -2.79 7.13
N ALA A 120 -0.31 -1.91 6.20
CA ALA A 120 0.10 -0.50 6.24
C ALA A 120 -0.39 0.24 7.50
N LEU A 121 -1.64 0.00 7.91
CA LEU A 121 -2.21 0.57 9.14
C LEU A 121 -1.53 0.04 10.42
N LEU A 122 -1.07 -1.21 10.39
CA LEU A 122 -0.38 -1.85 11.51
C LEU A 122 1.07 -1.37 11.64
N HIS A 123 1.82 -1.42 10.53
CA HIS A 123 3.25 -1.11 10.44
C HIS A 123 3.54 0.40 10.52
N ARG A 124 2.64 1.24 10.00
CA ARG A 124 2.78 2.72 9.99
C ARG A 124 4.14 3.20 9.45
N PRO A 125 4.48 2.90 8.18
CA PRO A 125 5.78 3.23 7.60
C PRO A 125 6.02 4.74 7.47
N ASP A 126 7.28 5.18 7.44
CA ASP A 126 7.62 6.57 7.09
C ASP A 126 7.29 6.88 5.63
N ILE A 127 7.47 5.88 4.74
CA ILE A 127 7.14 5.97 3.30
C ILE A 127 6.24 4.81 2.88
N LEU A 128 5.08 5.11 2.33
CA LEU A 128 4.13 4.16 1.78
C LEU A 128 4.08 4.27 0.25
N PHE A 129 4.30 3.17 -0.45
CA PHE A 129 4.15 3.08 -1.90
C PHE A 129 2.92 2.24 -2.23
N LEU A 130 2.01 2.77 -3.05
CA LEU A 130 0.77 2.09 -3.45
C LEU A 130 0.73 1.92 -4.97
N ASP A 131 0.84 0.69 -5.46
CA ASP A 131 0.75 0.36 -6.89
C ASP A 131 -0.64 -0.21 -7.17
N GLU A 132 -1.65 0.63 -7.41
CA GLU A 132 -3.04 0.19 -7.64
C GLU A 132 -3.61 -0.70 -6.52
N ALA A 133 -3.22 -0.44 -5.27
CA ALA A 133 -3.50 -1.29 -4.11
C ALA A 133 -4.99 -1.42 -3.70
N THR A 134 -5.91 -0.77 -4.41
CA THR A 134 -7.37 -0.81 -4.17
C THR A 134 -8.19 -1.23 -5.39
N ASN A 135 -7.55 -1.59 -6.51
CA ASN A 135 -8.24 -1.75 -7.78
C ASN A 135 -9.18 -2.96 -7.89
N GLN A 136 -9.16 -3.88 -6.91
CA GLN A 136 -10.11 -5.00 -6.80
C GLN A 136 -11.25 -4.70 -5.83
N LEU A 137 -11.32 -3.48 -5.31
CA LEU A 137 -12.39 -3.00 -4.44
C LEU A 137 -13.35 -2.12 -5.23
N ASP A 138 -14.61 -2.14 -4.83
CA ASP A 138 -15.58 -1.14 -5.26
C ASP A 138 -15.16 0.27 -4.79
N ASP A 139 -15.66 1.30 -5.47
CA ASP A 139 -15.23 2.69 -5.23
C ASP A 139 -15.56 3.19 -3.83
N GLU A 140 -16.65 2.75 -3.21
CA GLU A 140 -17.03 3.13 -1.85
C GLU A 140 -16.00 2.57 -0.85
N SER A 141 -15.72 1.27 -0.95
CA SER A 141 -14.71 0.59 -0.13
C SER A 141 -13.33 1.18 -0.33
N ALA A 142 -12.90 1.41 -1.57
CA ALA A 142 -11.60 1.98 -1.89
C ALA A 142 -11.47 3.39 -1.30
N CYS A 143 -12.49 4.24 -1.47
CA CYS A 143 -12.52 5.58 -0.91
C CYS A 143 -12.43 5.58 0.62
N TYR A 144 -13.22 4.71 1.27
CA TYR A 144 -13.21 4.58 2.72
C TYR A 144 -11.81 4.18 3.24
N LEU A 145 -11.22 3.11 2.69
CA LEU A 145 -9.91 2.62 3.15
C LEU A 145 -8.78 3.61 2.88
N MET A 146 -8.80 4.29 1.74
CA MET A 146 -7.81 5.33 1.43
C MET A 146 -7.90 6.52 2.39
N LYS A 147 -9.12 6.95 2.75
CA LYS A 147 -9.32 7.98 3.78
C LYS A 147 -8.82 7.53 5.15
N GLN A 148 -9.02 6.26 5.50
CA GLN A 148 -8.45 5.70 6.74
C GLN A 148 -6.92 5.74 6.71
N LEU A 149 -6.28 5.31 5.62
CA LEU A 149 -4.82 5.39 5.51
C LEU A 149 -4.32 6.84 5.60
N GLN A 150 -4.94 7.80 4.90
CA GLN A 150 -4.59 9.23 4.99
C GLN A 150 -4.67 9.77 6.42
N LYS A 151 -5.71 9.38 7.15
CA LYS A 151 -5.92 9.80 8.54
C LYS A 151 -4.89 9.19 9.48
N GLU A 152 -4.69 7.88 9.40
CA GLU A 152 -3.87 7.12 10.34
C GLU A 152 -2.36 7.24 10.07
N LEU A 153 -1.97 7.54 8.83
CA LEU A 153 -0.60 7.73 8.33
C LEU A 153 -0.36 9.17 7.89
N ASN A 154 -0.93 10.13 8.62
CA ASN A 154 -0.89 11.55 8.30
C ASN A 154 0.53 12.15 8.31
N ASN A 155 1.49 11.52 8.99
CA ASN A 155 2.89 11.93 9.03
C ASN A 155 3.76 11.23 7.97
N SER A 156 3.24 10.20 7.31
CA SER A 156 3.97 9.42 6.31
C SER A 156 3.98 10.14 4.96
N ILE A 157 5.03 9.88 4.17
CA ILE A 157 5.03 10.16 2.74
C ILE A 157 4.26 9.03 2.04
N CYS A 158 3.33 9.35 1.16
CA CYS A 158 2.63 8.37 0.33
C CYS A 158 2.82 8.69 -1.16
N ILE A 159 3.27 7.71 -1.93
CA ILE A 159 3.33 7.80 -3.39
C ILE A 159 2.43 6.70 -3.97
N ALA A 160 1.38 7.10 -4.69
CA ALA A 160 0.35 6.19 -5.14
C ALA A 160 0.16 6.22 -6.66
N ILE A 161 -0.26 5.10 -7.21
CA ILE A 161 -0.82 4.95 -8.55
C ILE A 161 -2.23 4.42 -8.37
N SER A 162 -3.20 5.05 -9.03
CA SER A 162 -4.58 4.56 -9.07
C SER A 162 -5.26 4.93 -10.38
N HIS A 163 -6.18 4.07 -10.83
CA HIS A 163 -7.06 4.32 -11.96
C HIS A 163 -8.50 4.63 -11.54
N GLN A 164 -8.82 4.53 -10.24
CA GLN A 164 -10.14 4.82 -9.70
C GLN A 164 -10.28 6.32 -9.45
N GLU A 165 -11.19 7.00 -10.16
CA GLU A 165 -11.39 8.46 -10.06
C GLU A 165 -11.66 8.91 -8.62
N VAL A 166 -12.46 8.13 -7.88
CA VAL A 166 -12.78 8.43 -6.48
C VAL A 166 -11.52 8.42 -5.63
N VAL A 167 -10.60 7.48 -5.82
CA VAL A 167 -9.32 7.44 -5.11
C VAL A 167 -8.42 8.60 -5.53
N GLN A 168 -8.31 8.87 -6.83
CA GLN A 168 -7.50 9.97 -7.35
C GLN A 168 -7.95 11.34 -6.81
N SER A 169 -9.26 11.51 -6.59
CA SER A 169 -9.84 12.75 -6.04
C SER A 169 -9.38 13.05 -4.60
N LEU A 170 -8.89 12.04 -3.87
CA LEU A 170 -8.38 12.19 -2.50
C LEU A 170 -6.96 12.79 -2.45
N PHE A 171 -6.25 12.85 -3.58
CA PHE A 171 -4.89 13.37 -3.66
C PHE A 171 -4.89 14.83 -4.09
N ARG A 172 -4.36 15.71 -3.22
CA ARG A 172 -4.17 17.14 -3.52
C ARG A 172 -2.95 17.38 -4.40
N SER A 173 -1.88 16.60 -4.19
CA SER A 173 -0.63 16.71 -4.92
C SER A 173 -0.58 15.63 -6.02
N ARG A 174 -0.24 16.06 -7.23
CA ARG A 174 -0.16 15.18 -8.42
C ARG A 174 1.19 15.39 -9.10
N CYS A 175 1.77 14.30 -9.57
CA CYS A 175 3.03 14.31 -10.30
C CYS A 175 2.80 13.66 -11.66
N LEU A 176 2.84 14.48 -12.72
CA LEU A 176 2.65 14.02 -14.08
C LEU A 176 3.95 13.44 -14.63
N ILE A 177 3.88 12.20 -15.09
CA ILE A 177 4.98 11.52 -15.77
C ILE A 177 4.81 11.73 -17.28
N LEU A 178 5.76 12.45 -17.86
CA LEU A 178 5.86 12.72 -19.29
C LEU A 178 6.81 11.70 -19.95
N PRO A 179 6.58 11.34 -21.23
CA PRO A 179 7.44 10.42 -21.97
C PRO A 179 8.88 10.91 -22.11
#